data_AF-A0A651G5F5-F1
#
_entry.id   AF-A0A651G5F5-F1
#
_cell.length_a   1.000
_cell.length_b   1.000
_cell.length_c   1.000
_cell.angle_alpha   90.00
_cell.angle_beta   90.00
_cell.angle_gamma   90.00
#
_symmetry.space_group_name_H-M   'P 1'
#
loop_
_entity.id
_entity.type
_entity.pdbx_description
1 polymer ?
#
loop_
_entity_poly.entity_id
_entity_poly.type
_entity_poly.pdbx_seq_one_letter_code
_entity_poly.pdbx_strand_id
1 'polypeptide(L)'
;MGTISRASDFSHTVNGLLQKRADLFNEAERIRDRLAEIKNDIGAIDRTLGVLGYQGDLDAAMPRQKREVIFGKGELSKAIYRELREAEGPLSSRDIAREIVTLRGEDARDRRYLSELTRRVSKALRGMRDDGNVRSVADAKGNLMWERR
;
A
#
# COMPACT_ATOMS: atom_id res chain seq x y z
N MET A 1 15.85 -30.04 31.95
CA MET A 1 14.58 -29.98 31.22
C MET A 1 13.63 -29.10 32.03
N GLY A 2 13.71 -27.78 31.84
CA GLY A 2 13.00 -26.79 32.67
C GLY A 2 11.60 -26.55 32.13
N THR A 3 10.59 -26.81 32.94
CA THR A 3 9.18 -26.56 32.66
C THR A 3 8.92 -25.05 32.64
N ILE A 4 8.59 -24.51 31.46
CA ILE A 4 8.03 -23.16 31.33
C ILE A 4 6.68 -23.18 32.04
N SER A 5 6.60 -22.51 33.19
CA SER A 5 5.33 -22.25 33.88
C SER A 5 4.41 -21.46 32.94
N ARG A 6 3.35 -22.10 32.44
CA ARG A 6 2.25 -21.39 31.76
C ARG A 6 1.50 -20.60 32.82
N ALA A 7 1.83 -19.33 32.99
CA ALA A 7 0.95 -18.40 33.68
C ALA A 7 -0.39 -18.37 32.92
N SER A 8 -1.44 -18.90 33.52
CA SER A 8 -2.78 -19.07 32.92
C SER A 8 -3.68 -17.84 33.06
N ASP A 9 -3.13 -16.69 33.46
CA ASP A 9 -3.87 -15.45 33.56
C ASP A 9 -3.03 -14.29 32.98
N PHE A 10 -3.35 -13.88 31.76
CA PHE A 10 -2.71 -12.77 31.06
C PHE A 10 -3.49 -11.46 31.21
N SER A 11 -4.47 -11.37 32.12
CA SER A 11 -5.38 -10.22 32.23
C SER A 11 -4.65 -8.88 32.35
N HIS A 12 -3.58 -8.80 33.14
CA HIS A 12 -2.76 -7.59 33.26
C HIS A 12 -2.05 -7.22 31.96
N THR A 13 -1.51 -8.21 31.24
CA THR A 13 -0.86 -8.01 29.94
C THR A 13 -1.88 -7.59 28.89
N VAL A 14 -3.06 -8.22 28.85
CA VAL A 14 -4.15 -7.87 27.94
C VAL A 14 -4.62 -6.44 28.19
N ASN A 15 -4.84 -6.05 29.45
CA ASN A 15 -5.23 -4.68 29.80
C ASN A 15 -4.16 -3.66 29.40
N GLY A 16 -2.88 -3.96 29.63
CA GLY A 16 -1.77 -3.10 29.20
C GLY A 16 -1.69 -2.94 27.67
N LEU A 17 -1.91 -4.02 26.92
CA LEU A 17 -1.95 -3.97 25.45
C LEU A 17 -3.16 -3.19 24.93
N LEU A 18 -4.33 -3.36 25.55
CA LEU A 18 -5.53 -2.59 25.20
C LEU A 18 -5.33 -1.09 25.45
N GLN A 19 -4.72 -0.72 26.58
CA GLN A 19 -4.36 0.67 26.86
C GLN A 19 -3.39 1.21 25.81
N LYS A 20 -2.30 0.48 25.54
CA LYS A 20 -1.32 0.92 24.54
C LYS A 20 -1.93 1.06 23.15
N ARG A 21 -2.86 0.18 22.78
CA ARG A 21 -3.61 0.27 21.51
C ARG A 21 -4.44 1.54 21.45
N ALA A 22 -5.14 1.91 22.53
CA ALA A 22 -5.91 3.15 22.59
C ALA A 22 -5.00 4.39 22.45
N ASP A 23 -3.86 4.39 23.13
CA ASP A 23 -2.88 5.48 23.05
C ASP A 23 -2.37 5.66 21.61
N LEU A 24 -1.97 4.55 20.95
CA LEU A 24 -1.51 4.56 19.57
C LEU A 24 -2.60 5.02 18.59
N PHE A 25 -3.85 4.66 18.85
CA PHE A 25 -4.97 5.11 18.02
C PHE A 25 -5.15 6.64 18.11
N ASN A 26 -5.12 7.19 19.32
CA ASN A 26 -5.22 8.64 19.55
C ASN A 26 -4.03 9.40 18.96
N GLU A 27 -2.83 8.83 19.03
CA GLU A 27 -1.64 9.39 18.38
C GLU A 27 -1.80 9.42 16.85
N ALA A 28 -2.33 8.34 16.26
CA ALA A 28 -2.59 8.28 14.84
C ALA A 28 -3.67 9.28 14.37
N GLU A 29 -4.73 9.52 15.15
CA GLU A 29 -5.72 10.58 14.88
C GLU A 29 -5.05 11.95 14.89
N ARG A 30 -4.26 12.27 15.92
CA ARG A 30 -3.57 13.56 16.04
C ARG A 30 -2.61 13.84 14.89
N ILE A 31 -1.87 12.81 14.45
CA ILE A 31 -0.97 12.94 13.30
C ILE A 31 -1.77 13.21 12.02
N ARG A 32 -2.93 12.55 11.85
CA ARG A 32 -3.81 12.79 10.70
C ARG A 32 -4.37 14.21 10.69
N ASP A 33 -4.81 14.72 11.82
CA ASP A 33 -5.28 16.11 11.94
C ASP A 33 -4.17 17.10 11.61
N ARG A 34 -2.97 16.88 12.17
CA ARG A 34 -1.81 17.73 11.88
C ARG A 34 -1.41 17.69 10.41
N LEU A 35 -1.51 16.54 9.76
CA LEU A 35 -1.26 16.41 8.33
C LEU A 35 -2.29 17.18 7.50
N ALA A 36 -3.56 17.18 7.92
CA ALA A 36 -4.62 17.96 7.27
C ALA A 36 -4.36 19.47 7.39
N GLU A 37 -3.96 19.95 8.58
CA GLU A 37 -3.57 21.35 8.79
C GLU A 37 -2.43 21.75 7.85
N ILE A 38 -1.34 20.97 7.82
CA ILE A 38 -0.18 21.26 6.97
C ILE A 38 -0.59 21.32 5.49
N LYS A 39 -1.47 20.42 5.02
CA LYS A 39 -1.97 20.44 3.64
C LYS A 39 -2.78 21.71 3.35
N ASN A 40 -3.59 22.16 4.30
CA ASN A 40 -4.35 23.40 4.16
C ASN A 40 -3.42 24.63 4.08
N ASP A 41 -2.40 24.67 4.93
CA ASP A 41 -1.38 25.73 4.95
C ASP A 41 -0.60 25.79 3.64
N ILE A 42 -0.16 24.64 3.12
CA ILE A 42 0.50 24.55 1.80
C ILE A 42 -0.42 25.13 0.72
N GLY A 43 -1.68 24.72 0.67
CA GLY A 43 -2.63 25.25 -0.31
C GLY A 43 -2.89 26.75 -0.16
N ALA A 44 -2.81 27.31 1.06
CA ALA A 44 -2.91 28.75 1.29
C ALA A 44 -1.67 29.50 0.77
N ILE A 45 -0.48 28.93 0.97
CA ILE A 45 0.78 29.46 0.44
C ILE A 45 0.75 29.44 -1.09
N ASP A 46 0.34 28.34 -1.72
CA ASP A 46 0.24 28.23 -3.18
C ASP A 46 -0.67 29.31 -3.79
N ARG A 47 -1.83 29.55 -3.18
CA ARG A 47 -2.73 30.64 -3.59
C ARG A 47 -2.07 32.01 -3.45
N THR A 48 -1.33 32.24 -2.36
CA THR A 48 -0.63 33.50 -2.11
C THR A 48 0.47 33.72 -3.15
N LEU A 49 1.24 32.69 -3.49
CA LEU A 49 2.24 32.74 -4.56
C LEU A 49 1.60 33.12 -5.90
N GLY A 50 0.44 32.54 -6.23
CA GLY A 50 -0.33 32.90 -7.43
C GLY A 50 -0.78 34.36 -7.43
N VAL A 51 -1.31 34.87 -6.30
CA VAL A 51 -1.70 36.29 -6.15
C VAL A 51 -0.50 37.23 -6.33
N LEU A 52 0.69 36.83 -5.88
CA LEU A 52 1.94 37.59 -6.04
C LEU A 52 2.56 37.46 -7.45
N GLY A 53 1.91 36.73 -8.36
CA GLY A 53 2.34 36.62 -9.76
C GLY A 53 3.42 35.57 -10.01
N TYR A 54 3.61 34.60 -9.11
CA TYR A 54 4.51 33.47 -9.36
C TYR A 54 3.98 32.60 -10.52
N GLN A 55 4.83 32.34 -11.51
CA GLN A 55 4.47 31.56 -12.73
C GLN A 55 5.21 30.22 -12.85
N GLY A 56 6.04 29.88 -11.86
CA GLY A 56 6.79 28.61 -11.88
C GLY A 56 5.89 27.41 -11.57
N ASP A 57 6.36 26.22 -11.94
CA ASP A 57 5.72 24.97 -11.58
C ASP A 57 6.01 24.64 -10.10
N LEU A 58 5.00 24.83 -9.25
CA LEU A 58 5.07 24.56 -7.82
C LEU A 58 5.39 23.09 -7.52
N ASP A 59 4.86 22.16 -8.29
CA ASP A 59 5.11 20.72 -8.11
C ASP A 59 6.57 20.37 -8.44
N ALA A 60 7.16 21.03 -9.44
CA ALA A 60 8.56 20.86 -9.78
C ALA A 60 9.52 21.50 -8.76
N ALA A 61 9.08 22.55 -8.06
CA ALA A 61 9.84 23.22 -7.00
C ALA A 61 9.82 22.46 -5.67
N MET A 62 8.86 21.56 -5.47
CA MET A 62 8.76 20.75 -4.25
C MET A 62 9.89 19.71 -4.17
N PRO A 63 10.46 19.48 -2.97
CA PRO A 63 11.43 18.41 -2.76
C PRO A 63 10.86 17.09 -3.26
N ARG A 64 11.66 16.34 -4.03
CA ARG A 64 11.28 14.98 -4.47
C ARG A 64 10.89 14.17 -3.24
N GLN A 65 9.61 13.82 -3.14
CA GLN A 65 9.13 12.99 -2.06
C GLN A 65 9.91 11.68 -2.08
N LYS A 66 10.45 11.28 -0.92
CA LYS A 66 11.08 9.96 -0.79
C LYS A 66 10.03 8.95 -1.19
N ARG A 67 10.35 8.15 -2.21
CA ARG A 67 9.46 7.09 -2.67
C ARG A 67 9.23 6.14 -1.50
N GLU A 68 8.00 6.08 -1.02
CA GLU A 68 7.65 5.15 0.04
C GLU A 68 7.85 3.73 -0.50
N VAL A 69 8.77 3.00 0.13
CA VAL A 69 9.07 1.62 -0.23
C VAL A 69 8.00 0.76 0.42
N ILE A 70 6.83 0.72 -0.23
CA ILE A 70 5.69 -0.09 0.21
C ILE A 70 6.06 -1.59 0.25
N PHE A 71 6.93 -2.02 -0.67
CA PHE A 71 7.42 -3.41 -0.75
C PHE A 71 8.95 -3.42 -0.73
N GLY A 72 9.52 -4.22 0.17
CA GLY A 72 10.94 -4.55 0.16
C GLY A 72 11.35 -5.27 -1.14
N LYS A 73 12.67 -5.41 -1.35
CA LYS A 73 13.22 -6.07 -2.55
C LYS A 73 12.64 -7.49 -2.68
N GLY A 74 11.89 -7.74 -3.75
CA GLY A 74 11.28 -9.04 -4.05
C GLY A 74 10.01 -9.38 -3.28
N GLU A 75 9.57 -8.55 -2.31
CA GLU A 75 8.33 -8.80 -1.58
C GLU A 75 7.10 -8.73 -2.49
N LEU A 76 7.05 -7.73 -3.38
CA LEU A 76 5.93 -7.58 -4.32
C LEU A 76 5.82 -8.79 -5.24
N SER A 77 6.94 -9.28 -5.78
CA SER A 77 6.94 -10.45 -6.66
C SER A 77 6.51 -11.71 -5.91
N LYS A 78 6.92 -11.88 -4.64
CA LYS A 78 6.46 -13.00 -3.80
C LYS A 78 4.95 -12.94 -3.52
N ALA A 79 4.42 -11.75 -3.25
CA ALA A 79 2.98 -11.54 -3.05
C ALA A 79 2.21 -11.87 -4.32
N ILE A 80 2.61 -11.31 -5.47
CA ILE A 80 2.01 -11.61 -6.78
C ILE A 80 2.01 -13.12 -7.07
N TYR A 81 3.14 -13.81 -6.83
CA TYR A 81 3.23 -15.24 -7.10
C TYR A 81 2.38 -16.08 -6.14
N ARG A 82 2.11 -15.59 -4.93
CA ARG A 82 1.17 -16.22 -3.99
C ARG A 82 -0.25 -16.11 -4.52
N GLU A 83 -0.69 -14.91 -4.89
CA GLU A 83 -2.04 -14.69 -5.46
C GLU A 83 -2.27 -15.55 -6.70
N LEU A 84 -1.31 -15.58 -7.63
CA LEU A 84 -1.41 -16.40 -8.84
C LEU A 84 -1.38 -17.91 -8.57
N ARG A 85 -0.86 -18.34 -7.41
CA ARG A 85 -0.84 -19.76 -7.02
C ARG A 85 -2.17 -20.18 -6.39
N GLU A 86 -2.82 -19.27 -5.68
CA GLU A 86 -4.10 -19.52 -4.99
C GLU A 86 -5.30 -19.27 -5.91
N ALA A 87 -5.12 -18.55 -7.01
CA ALA A 87 -6.16 -18.27 -7.98
C ALA A 87 -6.64 -19.54 -8.73
N GLU A 88 -7.96 -19.71 -8.81
CA GLU A 88 -8.60 -20.77 -9.61
C GLU A 88 -8.55 -20.49 -11.13
N GLY A 89 -8.16 -19.28 -11.53
CA GLY A 89 -8.07 -18.88 -12.93
C GLY A 89 -7.26 -17.59 -13.13
N PRO A 90 -7.16 -17.10 -14.38
CA PRO A 90 -6.39 -15.90 -14.68
C PRO A 90 -6.94 -14.66 -13.93
N LEU A 91 -6.05 -13.87 -13.34
CA LEU A 91 -6.38 -12.66 -12.61
C LEU A 91 -5.92 -11.39 -13.34
N SER A 92 -6.68 -10.30 -13.24
CA SER A 92 -6.19 -9.02 -13.73
C SER A 92 -5.15 -8.44 -12.78
N SER A 93 -4.29 -7.52 -13.26
CA SER A 93 -3.36 -6.81 -12.37
C SER A 93 -4.09 -6.04 -11.25
N ARG A 94 -5.33 -5.63 -11.49
CA ARG A 94 -6.15 -4.91 -10.50
C ARG A 94 -6.71 -5.85 -9.43
N ASP A 95 -7.05 -7.08 -9.79
CA ASP A 95 -7.52 -8.09 -8.84
C ASP A 95 -6.37 -8.51 -7.93
N ILE A 96 -5.20 -8.81 -8.51
CA ILE A 96 -3.98 -9.11 -7.74
C ILE A 96 -3.62 -7.96 -6.79
N ALA A 97 -3.68 -6.71 -7.26
CA ALA A 97 -3.43 -5.56 -6.39
C ALA A 97 -4.44 -5.47 -5.23
N ARG A 98 -5.72 -5.75 -5.49
CA ARG A 98 -6.78 -5.70 -4.47
C ARG A 98 -6.55 -6.75 -3.39
N GLU A 99 -6.23 -7.99 -3.77
CA GLU A 99 -5.94 -9.05 -2.79
C GLU A 99 -4.71 -8.72 -1.95
N ILE A 100 -3.67 -8.16 -2.56
CA ILE A 100 -2.48 -7.70 -1.83
C ILE A 100 -2.82 -6.59 -0.80
N VAL A 101 -3.71 -5.65 -1.14
CA VAL A 101 -4.18 -4.62 -0.17
C VAL A 101 -4.95 -5.27 0.97
N THR A 102 -5.89 -6.17 0.66
CA THR A 102 -6.71 -6.89 1.65
C THR A 102 -5.83 -7.69 2.63
N LEU A 103 -4.85 -8.43 2.12
CA LEU A 103 -3.94 -9.24 2.94
C LEU A 103 -3.04 -8.42 3.86
N ARG A 104 -2.73 -7.18 3.49
CA ARG A 104 -1.93 -6.27 4.32
C ARG A 104 -2.76 -5.54 5.39
N GLY A 105 -4.08 -5.70 5.39
CA GLY A 105 -4.97 -4.98 6.32
C GLY A 105 -5.00 -3.47 6.07
N GLU A 106 -4.60 -3.05 4.87
CA GLU A 106 -4.62 -1.65 4.45
C GLU A 106 -6.03 -1.28 3.93
N ASP A 107 -6.42 -0.01 4.03
CA ASP A 107 -7.76 0.40 3.63
C ASP A 107 -7.96 0.32 2.11
N ALA A 108 -8.67 -0.73 1.67
CA ALA A 108 -9.05 -0.95 0.28
C ALA A 108 -9.89 0.18 -0.34
N ARG A 109 -10.37 1.14 0.45
CA ARG A 109 -11.08 2.33 -0.02
C ARG A 109 -10.14 3.45 -0.48
N ASP A 110 -8.83 3.36 -0.20
CA ASP A 110 -7.84 4.28 -0.77
C ASP A 110 -7.65 4.00 -2.28
N ARG A 111 -8.44 4.69 -3.09
CA ARG A 111 -8.41 4.57 -4.55
C ARG A 111 -7.08 5.01 -5.15
N ARG A 112 -6.37 5.95 -4.52
CA ARG A 112 -5.09 6.44 -5.02
C ARG A 112 -4.02 5.37 -4.80
N TYR A 113 -3.99 4.80 -3.61
CA TYR A 113 -3.10 3.69 -3.26
C TYR A 113 -3.33 2.47 -4.16
N LEU A 114 -4.58 2.03 -4.33
CA LEU A 114 -4.90 0.90 -5.21
C LEU A 114 -4.47 1.15 -6.67
N SER A 115 -4.62 2.37 -7.17
CA SER A 115 -4.18 2.74 -8.53
C SER A 115 -2.65 2.68 -8.68
N GLU A 116 -1.92 3.18 -7.67
CA GLU A 116 -0.46 3.09 -7.65
C GLU A 116 0.00 1.63 -7.58
N LEU A 117 -0.57 0.83 -6.68
CA LEU A 117 -0.23 -0.57 -6.52
C LEU A 117 -0.52 -1.37 -7.80
N THR A 118 -1.67 -1.13 -8.44
CA THR A 118 -2.00 -1.76 -9.72
C THR A 118 -0.92 -1.49 -10.77
N ARG A 119 -0.41 -0.25 -10.89
CA ARG A 119 0.70 0.06 -11.83
C ARG A 119 1.98 -0.69 -11.47
N ARG A 120 2.31 -0.80 -10.18
CA ARG A 120 3.50 -1.53 -9.71
C ARG A 120 3.38 -3.04 -10.01
N VAL A 121 2.22 -3.62 -9.74
CA VAL A 121 1.89 -5.02 -10.06
C VAL A 121 2.00 -5.27 -11.56
N SER A 122 1.41 -4.43 -12.40
CA SER A 122 1.51 -4.57 -13.86
C SER A 122 2.95 -4.48 -14.38
N LYS A 123 3.82 -3.68 -13.74
CA LYS A 123 5.25 -3.63 -14.11
C LYS A 123 5.98 -4.89 -13.67
N ALA A 124 5.73 -5.37 -12.46
CA ALA A 124 6.34 -6.59 -11.94
C ALA A 124 5.95 -7.83 -12.75
N LEU A 125 4.66 -7.97 -13.09
CA LEU A 125 4.15 -9.07 -13.91
C LEU A 125 4.79 -9.14 -15.30
N ARG A 126 5.05 -7.99 -15.94
CA ARG A 126 5.79 -7.94 -17.21
C ARG A 126 7.20 -8.48 -17.05
N GLY A 127 7.94 -8.01 -16.03
CA GLY A 127 9.28 -8.55 -15.74
C GLY A 127 9.24 -10.06 -15.45
N MET A 128 8.29 -10.51 -14.63
CA MET A 128 8.12 -11.93 -14.31
C MET A 128 7.78 -12.79 -15.53
N ARG A 129 7.04 -12.25 -16.51
CA ARG A 129 6.75 -12.92 -17.77
C ARG A 129 7.98 -13.01 -18.65
N ASP A 130 8.74 -11.93 -18.74
CA ASP A 130 9.98 -11.88 -19.52
C ASP A 130 11.02 -12.86 -18.91
N ASP A 131 10.99 -13.06 -17.59
CA ASP A 131 11.76 -14.09 -16.86
C ASP A 131 11.15 -15.52 -16.98
N GLY A 132 9.98 -15.67 -17.62
CA GLY A 132 9.32 -16.95 -17.87
C GLY A 132 8.55 -17.55 -16.68
N ASN A 133 8.31 -16.79 -15.62
CA ASN A 133 7.65 -17.24 -14.38
C ASN A 133 6.11 -17.18 -14.43
N VAL A 134 5.53 -16.34 -15.30
CA VAL A 134 4.08 -16.16 -15.45
C VAL A 134 3.72 -16.06 -16.93
N ARG A 135 2.46 -16.37 -17.28
CA ARG A 135 1.92 -16.18 -18.63
C ARG A 135 0.76 -15.18 -18.62
N SER A 136 0.53 -14.53 -19.75
CA SER A 136 -0.57 -13.59 -19.95
C SER A 136 -1.57 -14.12 -20.97
N VAL A 137 -2.86 -13.96 -20.69
CA VAL A 137 -3.98 -14.32 -21.56
C VAL A 137 -4.87 -13.09 -21.73
N ALA A 138 -5.46 -12.91 -22.91
CA ALA A 138 -6.44 -11.85 -23.13
C ALA A 138 -7.84 -12.31 -22.68
N ASP A 139 -8.56 -11.46 -21.95
CA ASP A 139 -9.99 -11.67 -21.70
C ASP A 139 -10.83 -11.33 -22.95
N ALA A 140 -12.14 -11.56 -22.87
CA ALA A 140 -13.08 -11.24 -23.96
C ALA A 140 -13.12 -9.75 -24.37
N LYS A 141 -12.56 -8.86 -23.54
CA LYS A 141 -12.48 -7.41 -23.77
C LYS A 141 -11.07 -6.96 -24.17
N GLY A 142 -10.12 -7.89 -24.33
CA GLY A 142 -8.72 -7.62 -24.68
C GLY A 142 -7.84 -7.19 -23.50
N ASN A 143 -8.33 -7.28 -22.25
CA ASN A 143 -7.52 -7.00 -21.07
C ASN A 143 -6.53 -8.13 -20.81
N LEU A 144 -5.33 -7.77 -20.34
CA LEU A 144 -4.33 -8.75 -19.92
C LEU A 144 -4.68 -9.36 -18.56
N MET A 145 -4.96 -10.65 -18.58
CA MET A 145 -5.09 -11.52 -17.43
C MET A 145 -3.79 -12.31 -17.24
N TRP A 146 -3.49 -12.65 -16.00
CA TRP A 146 -2.22 -13.26 -15.61
C TRP A 146 -2.50 -14.55 -14.88
N GLU A 147 -1.70 -15.56 -15.20
CA GLU A 147 -1.77 -16.85 -14.53
C GLU A 147 -0.37 -17.42 -14.38
N ARG A 148 -0.24 -18.35 -13.44
CA ARG A 148 0.99 -19.12 -13.28
C ARG A 148 1.28 -19.92 -14.57
N ARG A 149 2.58 -20.10 -14.84
CA ARG A 149 3.05 -21.05 -15.85
C ARG A 149 3.01 -22.50 -15.36
#